data_AF-A0A6V7L408-F1
#
_entry.id   AF-A0A6V7L408-F1
#
_cell.length_a   1.000
_cell.length_b   1.000
_cell.length_c   1.000
_cell.angle_alpha   90.00
_cell.angle_beta   90.00
_cell.angle_gamma   90.00
#
_symmetry.space_group_name_H-M   'P 1'
#
loop_
_entity.id
_entity.type
_entity.pdbx_description
1 polymer ?
#
loop_
_entity_poly.entity_id
_entity_poly.type
_entity_poly.pdbx_seq_one_letter_code
_entity_poly.pdbx_strand_id
1 'polypeptide(L)'
;GIISNLEPAHSYYVRITEGSRTGSPIRVILPAEVTKLNVTDKSDKNMCNHRGKLYEIGAEWYDECISFCMCGDGAKTECITIECPTDFGLDVLDPSCLDWETVPANFVPKAPQCCPQ
;
A
#
# COMPACT_ATOMS: atom_id res chain seq x y z
N GLY A 1 -9.32 -19.75 -11.64
CA GLY A 1 -10.30 -19.85 -10.53
C GLY A 1 -10.56 -18.47 -9.98
N ILE A 2 -11.68 -18.28 -9.28
CA ILE A 2 -12.01 -17.02 -8.59
C ILE A 2 -11.59 -17.19 -7.13
N ILE A 3 -10.91 -16.18 -6.57
CA ILE A 3 -10.62 -16.09 -5.13
C ILE A 3 -11.66 -15.15 -4.52
N SER A 4 -12.44 -15.63 -3.56
CA SER A 4 -13.55 -14.90 -2.92
C SER A 4 -13.41 -14.89 -1.40
N ASN A 5 -14.23 -14.09 -0.71
CA ASN A 5 -14.24 -13.94 0.75
C ASN A 5 -12.90 -13.44 1.33
N LEU A 6 -12.23 -12.57 0.59
CA LEU A 6 -11.08 -11.83 1.10
C LEU A 6 -11.56 -10.69 1.98
N GLU A 7 -10.83 -10.43 3.06
CA GLU A 7 -11.13 -9.33 3.96
C GLU A 7 -10.79 -7.99 3.28
N PRO A 8 -11.68 -6.98 3.37
CA PRO A 8 -11.35 -5.63 2.92
C PRO A 8 -10.22 -5.06 3.77
N ALA A 9 -9.63 -3.94 3.33
CA ALA A 9 -8.52 -3.28 4.03
C ALA A 9 -7.26 -4.15 4.20
N HIS A 10 -6.97 -5.07 3.27
CA HIS A 10 -5.82 -5.97 3.37
C HIS A 10 -5.04 -6.11 2.06
N SER A 11 -3.74 -6.34 2.21
CA SER A 11 -2.80 -6.67 1.14
C SER A 11 -2.62 -8.20 0.99
N TYR A 12 -2.94 -8.76 -0.18
CA TYR A 12 -2.75 -10.18 -0.47
C TYR A 12 -1.65 -10.41 -1.52
N TYR A 13 -0.84 -11.46 -1.33
CA TYR A 13 0.14 -11.91 -2.32
C TYR A 13 -0.32 -13.23 -2.95
N VAL A 14 -0.71 -13.18 -4.21
CA VAL A 14 -1.23 -14.33 -4.96
C VAL A 14 -0.14 -14.91 -5.85
N ARG A 15 0.08 -16.22 -5.80
CA ARG A 15 1.02 -16.93 -6.68
C ARG A 15 0.29 -17.97 -7.50
N ILE A 16 0.71 -18.15 -8.76
CA ILE A 16 0.23 -19.21 -9.63
C ILE A 16 1.21 -20.38 -9.54
N THR A 17 0.70 -21.58 -9.27
CA THR A 17 1.49 -22.82 -9.25
C THR A 17 1.03 -23.75 -10.37
N GLU A 18 1.98 -24.28 -11.13
CA GLU A 18 1.75 -25.29 -12.16
C GLU A 18 2.79 -26.41 -12.00
N GLY A 19 2.35 -27.57 -11.49
CA GLY A 19 3.27 -28.63 -11.09
C GLY A 19 4.24 -28.17 -9.99
N SER A 20 5.54 -28.20 -10.29
CA SER A 20 6.61 -27.69 -9.40
C SER A 20 6.97 -26.21 -9.65
N ARG A 21 6.45 -25.59 -10.71
CA ARG A 21 6.77 -24.19 -11.04
C ARG A 21 5.86 -23.26 -10.26
N THR A 22 6.47 -22.32 -9.53
CA THR A 22 5.76 -21.24 -8.83
C THR A 22 6.13 -19.92 -9.50
N GLY A 23 5.12 -19.20 -10.00
CA GLY A 23 5.32 -17.88 -10.59
C GLY A 23 5.61 -16.80 -9.54
N SER A 24 6.01 -15.62 -10.01
CA SER A 24 6.19 -14.44 -9.16
C SER A 24 4.87 -14.06 -8.48
N PRO A 25 4.91 -13.59 -7.21
CA PRO A 25 3.71 -13.15 -6.52
C PRO A 25 3.15 -11.86 -7.15
N ILE A 26 1.84 -11.83 -7.32
CA ILE A 26 1.08 -10.63 -7.67
C ILE A 26 0.51 -10.08 -6.37
N ARG A 27 0.75 -8.79 -6.10
CA ARG A 27 0.16 -8.11 -4.95
C ARG A 27 -1.22 -7.54 -5.32
N VAL A 28 -2.24 -7.89 -4.56
CA VAL A 28 -3.62 -7.40 -4.68
C VAL A 28 -3.95 -6.64 -3.40
N ILE A 29 -4.58 -5.48 -3.53
CA ILE A 29 -4.88 -4.61 -2.38
C ILE A 29 -6.37 -4.36 -2.39
N LEU A 30 -7.03 -4.74 -1.30
CA LEU A 30 -8.44 -4.50 -1.10
C LEU A 30 -8.61 -3.21 -0.28
N PRO A 31 -9.30 -2.19 -0.82
CA PRO A 31 -9.48 -0.93 -0.11
C PRO A 31 -10.19 -1.12 1.23
N ALA A 32 -9.88 -0.26 2.19
CA ALA A 32 -10.66 -0.17 3.41
C ALA A 32 -12.06 0.38 3.12
N GLU A 33 -13.08 -0.23 3.72
CA GLU A 33 -14.43 0.28 3.70
C GLU A 33 -14.51 1.49 4.63
N VAL A 34 -14.52 2.69 4.05
CA VAL A 34 -14.51 3.93 4.82
C VAL A 34 -15.93 4.27 5.26
N THR A 35 -16.24 4.11 6.54
CA THR A 35 -17.48 4.66 7.09
C THR A 35 -17.33 6.19 7.16
N LYS A 36 -18.00 6.91 6.26
CA LYS A 36 -18.11 8.37 6.33
C LYS A 36 -18.89 8.73 7.59
N LEU A 37 -18.33 9.60 8.42
CA LEU A 37 -18.97 10.09 9.65
C LEU A 37 -20.31 10.79 9.32
N ASN A 38 -21.43 10.14 9.60
CA ASN A 38 -22.66 10.83 9.96
C ASN A 38 -22.59 11.06 11.46
N VAL A 39 -22.13 12.25 11.85
CA VAL A 39 -21.87 12.65 13.24
C VAL A 39 -23.04 12.27 14.15
N THR A 40 -22.85 11.20 14.90
CA THR A 40 -23.51 10.96 16.18
C THR A 40 -22.44 10.38 17.08
N ASP A 41 -22.08 11.14 18.12
CA ASP A 41 -21.02 10.89 19.09
C ASP A 41 -21.11 9.51 19.76
N LYS A 42 -20.59 8.50 19.08
CA LYS A 42 -19.99 7.33 19.70
C LYS A 42 -18.67 7.09 18.99
N SER A 43 -17.62 7.70 19.54
CA SER A 43 -16.26 7.23 19.32
C SER A 43 -16.22 5.79 19.80
N ASP A 44 -16.48 4.84 18.89
CA ASP A 44 -16.26 3.43 19.16
C ASP A 44 -14.78 3.30 19.48
N LYS A 45 -14.47 3.03 20.76
CA LYS A 45 -13.12 3.00 21.34
C LYS A 45 -12.17 1.98 20.68
N ASN A 46 -12.62 1.33 19.61
CA ASN A 46 -12.01 0.24 18.90
C ASN A 46 -11.79 0.55 17.42
N MET A 47 -11.83 1.83 17.00
CA MET A 47 -11.56 2.25 15.62
C MET A 47 -10.52 3.36 15.58
N CYS A 48 -9.64 3.31 14.58
CA CYS A 48 -8.67 4.38 14.33
C CYS A 48 -9.33 5.52 13.55
N ASN A 49 -9.21 6.75 14.06
CA ASN A 49 -9.58 7.94 13.30
C ASN A 49 -8.34 8.51 12.61
N HIS A 50 -8.38 8.57 11.28
CA HIS A 50 -7.32 9.18 10.49
C HIS A 50 -7.92 10.04 9.37
N ARG A 51 -7.58 11.35 9.36
CA ARG A 51 -8.09 12.37 8.42
C ARG A 51 -9.63 12.38 8.29
N GLY A 52 -10.35 12.21 9.41
CA GLY A 52 -11.81 12.22 9.44
C GLY A 52 -12.46 10.94 8.89
N LYS A 53 -11.67 9.88 8.69
CA LYS A 53 -12.13 8.54 8.31
C LYS A 53 -11.91 7.59 9.48
N LEU A 54 -12.86 6.68 9.69
CA LEU A 54 -12.74 5.62 10.68
C LEU A 54 -12.29 4.33 10.01
N TYR A 55 -11.36 3.64 10.64
CA TYR A 55 -10.78 2.38 10.21
C TYR A 55 -10.89 1.37 11.35
N GLU A 56 -11.29 0.14 11.03
CA GLU A 56 -11.32 -0.96 12.00
C GLU A 56 -9.89 -1.39 12.37
N ILE A 57 -9.72 -1.99 13.55
CA ILE A 57 -8.45 -2.60 13.95
C ILE A 57 -8.05 -3.66 12.92
N GLY A 58 -6.78 -3.64 12.51
CA GLY A 58 -6.24 -4.48 11.43
C GLY A 58 -6.33 -3.86 10.04
N ALA A 59 -7.13 -2.80 9.85
CA ALA A 59 -7.27 -2.19 8.53
C ALA A 59 -5.96 -1.53 8.05
N GLU A 60 -5.60 -1.80 6.81
CA GLU A 60 -4.48 -1.18 6.09
C GLU A 60 -4.99 -0.19 5.04
N TRP A 61 -4.33 0.97 4.91
CA TRP A 61 -4.65 1.96 3.88
C TRP A 61 -3.44 2.78 3.45
N TYR A 62 -3.56 3.37 2.26
CA TYR A 62 -2.63 4.38 1.77
C TYR A 62 -3.12 5.77 2.17
N ASP A 63 -2.28 6.53 2.86
CA ASP A 63 -2.44 7.97 2.97
C ASP A 63 -1.75 8.64 1.78
N GLU A 64 -2.48 8.61 0.65
CA GLU A 64 -1.97 9.03 -0.66
C GLU A 64 -0.70 8.25 -1.01
N CYS A 65 0.32 8.90 -1.54
CA CYS A 65 1.65 8.32 -1.73
C CYS A 65 2.67 8.88 -0.74
N ILE A 66 2.19 9.32 0.43
CA ILE A 66 3.04 9.86 1.49
C ILE A 66 3.39 8.74 2.47
N SER A 67 2.38 8.01 2.94
CA SER A 67 2.59 6.93 3.91
C SER A 67 1.62 5.78 3.72
N PHE A 68 2.06 4.59 4.14
CA PHE A 68 1.23 3.42 4.29
C PHE A 68 0.89 3.24 5.76
N CYS A 69 -0.40 3.19 6.08
CA CYS A 69 -0.91 3.20 7.44
C CYS A 69 -1.66 1.92 7.76
N MET A 70 -1.67 1.56 9.04
CA MET A 70 -2.51 0.51 9.60
C MET A 70 -3.14 0.95 10.92
N CYS A 71 -4.29 0.38 11.23
CA CYS A 71 -4.92 0.53 12.54
C CYS A 71 -4.45 -0.60 13.45
N GLY A 72 -3.53 -0.29 14.36
CA GLY A 72 -3.01 -1.24 15.33
C GLY A 72 -3.93 -1.44 16.53
N ASP A 73 -3.52 -2.36 17.41
CA ASP A 73 -4.21 -2.64 18.67
C ASP A 73 -4.38 -1.38 19.53
N GLY A 74 -5.52 -1.28 20.20
CA GLY A 74 -5.84 -0.12 21.03
C GLY A 74 -6.24 1.14 20.24
N ALA A 75 -6.72 0.98 18.99
CA ALA A 75 -7.18 2.06 18.13
C ALA A 75 -6.08 3.10 17.81
N LYS A 76 -4.84 2.63 17.69
CA LYS A 76 -3.68 3.47 17.37
C LYS A 76 -3.34 3.36 15.89
N THR A 77 -3.35 4.49 15.20
CA THR A 77 -2.88 4.58 13.82
C THR A 77 -1.35 4.51 13.77
N GLU A 78 -0.81 3.59 12.99
CA GLU A 78 0.63 3.45 12.75
C GLU A 78 0.89 3.63 11.26
N CYS A 79 1.72 4.62 10.90
CA CYS A 79 2.02 4.95 9.50
C CYS A 79 3.53 4.89 9.24
N ILE A 80 3.90 4.36 8.09
CA ILE A 80 5.26 4.26 7.60
C ILE A 80 5.37 5.10 6.32
N THR A 81 6.35 6.00 6.27
CA THR A 81 6.61 6.83 5.08
C THR A 81 6.99 5.95 3.89
N ILE A 82 6.41 6.23 2.72
CA ILE A 82 6.72 5.54 1.48
C ILE A 82 7.97 6.19 0.88
N GLU A 83 9.09 5.50 0.97
CA GLU A 83 10.35 5.89 0.33
C GLU A 83 10.54 5.06 -0.94
N CYS A 84 10.58 5.73 -2.10
CA CYS A 84 10.87 5.06 -3.36
C CYS A 84 12.38 5.00 -3.59
N PRO A 85 12.94 3.89 -4.08
CA PRO A 85 14.34 3.83 -4.46
C PRO A 85 14.54 4.70 -5.71
N THR A 86 14.90 5.96 -5.51
CA THR A 86 15.11 6.96 -6.58
C THR A 86 16.53 6.94 -7.14
N ASP A 87 17.44 6.22 -6.50
CA ASP A 87 18.85 6.20 -6.84
C ASP A 87 19.38 4.77 -6.70
N PHE A 88 19.72 4.14 -7.82
CA PHE A 88 20.68 3.05 -7.77
C PHE A 88 21.96 3.68 -7.24
N GLY A 89 22.31 3.43 -5.98
CA GLY A 89 23.46 4.05 -5.33
C GLY A 89 24.65 4.12 -6.29
N LEU A 90 25.27 5.30 -6.33
CA LEU A 90 26.41 5.75 -7.15
C LEU A 90 27.62 4.80 -7.29
N ASP A 91 27.53 3.57 -6.80
CA ASP A 91 28.54 2.52 -6.78
C ASP A 91 28.54 1.67 -8.07
N VAL A 92 27.60 1.88 -8.99
CA VAL A 92 27.50 1.17 -10.29
C VAL A 92 27.42 2.15 -11.47
N LEU A 93 28.19 3.24 -11.43
CA LEU A 93 28.41 4.05 -12.63
C LEU A 93 29.56 3.45 -13.44
N ASP A 94 29.22 2.43 -14.25
CA ASP A 94 30.07 2.05 -15.38
C ASP A 94 30.16 3.27 -16.33
N PRO A 95 31.36 3.74 -16.71
CA PRO A 95 31.54 4.85 -17.66
C PRO A 95 30.89 4.63 -19.03
N SER A 96 30.47 3.40 -19.33
CA SER A 96 29.74 3.01 -20.54
C SER A 96 28.22 2.89 -20.37
N CYS A 97 27.67 3.17 -19.19
CA CYS A 97 26.22 3.22 -19.00
C CYS A 97 25.60 4.40 -19.78
N LEU A 98 24.60 4.10 -20.59
CA LEU A 98 23.67 5.08 -21.12
C LEU A 98 22.86 5.67 -19.96
N ASP A 99 22.69 6.99 -19.90
CA ASP A 99 21.83 7.64 -18.91
C ASP A 99 20.37 7.22 -19.14
N TRP A 100 19.88 6.28 -18.34
CA TRP A 100 18.46 5.94 -18.28
C TRP A 100 17.82 6.82 -17.21
N GLU A 101 16.86 7.65 -17.59
CA GLU A 101 16.06 8.42 -16.63
C GLU A 101 15.27 7.41 -15.77
N THR A 102 15.64 7.29 -14.49
CA THR A 102 15.09 6.30 -13.56
C THR A 102 13.61 6.53 -13.25
N VAL A 103 13.12 7.74 -13.53
CA VAL A 103 11.73 8.13 -13.36
C VAL A 103 11.21 8.64 -14.70
N PRO A 104 10.21 7.98 -15.32
CA PRO A 104 9.60 8.49 -16.54
C PRO A 104 9.05 9.91 -16.30
N ALA A 105 9.32 10.86 -17.20
CA ALA A 105 8.86 12.25 -17.08
C ALA A 105 7.34 12.42 -16.86
N ASN A 106 6.54 11.40 -17.21
CA ASN A 106 5.08 11.39 -17.06
C ASN A 106 4.60 10.56 -15.85
N PHE A 107 5.49 10.14 -14.95
CA PHE A 107 5.10 9.36 -13.79
C PHE A 107 4.34 10.23 -12.77
N VAL A 108 3.12 9.81 -12.44
CA VAL A 108 2.29 10.44 -11.40
C VAL A 108 2.08 9.41 -10.29
N PRO A 109 2.67 9.61 -9.10
CA PRO A 109 2.48 8.72 -7.95
C PRO A 109 1.00 8.61 -7.61
N LYS A 110 0.45 7.40 -7.66
CA LYS A 110 -0.94 7.16 -7.26
C LYS A 110 -1.08 5.83 -6.56
N ALA A 111 -1.56 5.86 -5.32
CA ALA A 111 -1.80 4.66 -4.54
C ALA A 111 -2.68 3.66 -5.34
N PRO A 112 -2.31 2.37 -5.39
CA PRO A 112 -1.18 1.75 -4.68
C PRO A 112 0.18 1.80 -5.40
N GLN A 113 0.24 2.33 -6.62
CA GLN A 113 1.44 2.48 -7.45
C GLN A 113 2.13 3.82 -7.16
N CYS A 114 2.72 3.93 -5.98
CA CYS A 114 3.38 5.16 -5.53
C CYS A 114 4.80 5.33 -6.04
N CYS A 115 5.47 4.23 -6.41
CA CYS A 115 6.83 4.26 -6.93
C CYS A 115 6.87 3.94 -8.44
N PRO A 116 7.78 4.57 -9.19
CA PRO A 116 8.02 4.22 -10.58
C PRO A 116 8.54 2.78 -10.65
N GLN A 117 8.18 2.06 -11.71
CA GLN A 117 8.62 0.69 -11.99
C GLN A 117 9.64 0.66 -13.11
#